data_AF-A0A962NBT4-F1
#
_entry.id   AF-A0A962NBT4-F1
#
_cell.length_a   1.000
_cell.length_b   1.000
_cell.length_c   1.000
_cell.angle_alpha   90.00
_cell.angle_beta   90.00
_cell.angle_gamma   90.00
#
_symmetry.space_group_name_H-M   'P 1'
#
loop_
_entity.id
_entity.type
_entity.pdbx_description
1 polymer ?
#
loop_
_entity_poly.entity_id
_entity_poly.type
_entity_poly.pdbx_seq_one_letter_code
_entity_poly.pdbx_strand_id
1 'polypeptide(L)'
;MLKVKVLGLDLAKRVVQACVLDEHDKVRKNAKLTPAKTAQLLANTAPTVVAMEACSMAHYWGRLAQSHGHEVRLIPPQYVKAFRRVHKSDAHDALAICEAALRPGIHTVPVKSIEQQDLAMLVSVRDALIVERSAKSNQIRGI
;
A
#
# COMPACT_ATOMS: atom_id res chain seq x y z
N MET A 1 -24.79 5.67 -11.86
CA MET A 1 -23.65 5.77 -10.92
C MET A 1 -22.40 5.28 -11.65
N LEU A 2 -21.30 6.05 -11.65
CA LEU A 2 -20.06 5.64 -12.32
C LEU A 2 -19.41 4.49 -11.55
N LYS A 3 -19.18 3.37 -12.24
CA LYS A 3 -18.63 2.16 -11.66
C LYS A 3 -17.11 2.29 -11.49
N VAL A 4 -16.64 2.27 -10.25
CA VAL A 4 -15.20 2.24 -9.94
C VAL A 4 -14.70 0.82 -10.15
N LYS A 5 -13.68 0.66 -11.00
CA LYS A 5 -13.02 -0.64 -11.23
C LYS A 5 -11.90 -0.86 -10.21
N VAL A 6 -11.04 0.14 -10.04
CA VAL A 6 -9.92 0.12 -9.10
C VAL A 6 -9.76 1.49 -8.45
N LEU A 7 -9.60 1.51 -7.14
CA LEU A 7 -9.16 2.65 -6.35
C LEU A 7 -7.72 2.41 -5.89
N GLY A 8 -6.74 3.05 -6.55
CA GLY A 8 -5.34 3.01 -6.15
C GLY A 8 -5.02 4.09 -5.13
N LEU A 9 -4.37 3.71 -4.03
CA LEU A 9 -3.97 4.62 -2.97
C LEU A 9 -2.45 4.58 -2.80
N ASP A 10 -1.78 5.70 -3.07
CA ASP A 10 -0.40 5.92 -2.66
C ASP A 10 -0.37 6.61 -1.31
N LEU A 11 0.33 6.01 -0.34
CA LEU A 11 0.18 6.28 1.08
C LEU A 11 1.36 7.05 1.65
N ALA A 12 1.10 8.24 2.20
CA ALA A 12 2.01 8.97 3.05
C ALA A 12 1.38 9.25 4.42
N LYS A 13 2.19 9.69 5.40
CA LYS A 13 1.75 9.88 6.80
C LYS A 13 0.56 10.83 6.97
N ARG A 14 0.48 11.87 6.13
CA ARG A 14 -0.53 12.95 6.25
C ARG A 14 -1.35 13.19 4.99
N VAL A 15 -0.97 12.54 3.89
CA VAL A 15 -1.60 12.70 2.58
C VAL A 15 -1.70 11.33 1.96
N VAL A 16 -2.83 11.05 1.31
CA VAL A 16 -3.01 9.88 0.47
C VAL A 16 -3.35 10.37 -0.92
N GLN A 17 -2.59 9.96 -1.93
CA GLN A 17 -2.99 10.20 -3.31
C GLN A 17 -3.96 9.08 -3.73
N ALA A 18 -5.18 9.45 -4.08
CA ALA A 18 -6.21 8.52 -4.52
C ALA A 18 -6.42 8.64 -6.04
N CYS A 19 -6.17 7.55 -6.76
CA CYS A 19 -6.42 7.39 -8.19
C CYS A 19 -7.62 6.45 -8.41
N VAL A 20 -8.58 6.89 -9.22
CA VAL A 20 -9.80 6.14 -9.55
C VAL A 20 -9.76 5.77 -11.02
N LEU A 21 -9.72 4.46 -11.30
CA LEU A 21 -9.94 3.90 -12.63
C LEU A 21 -11.39 3.46 -12.79
N ASP A 22 -11.97 3.77 -13.95
CA ASP A 22 -13.26 3.21 -14.35
C ASP A 22 -13.10 1.83 -15.01
N GLU A 23 -14.22 1.25 -15.44
CA GLU A 23 -14.27 -0.05 -16.11
C GLU A 23 -13.45 -0.13 -17.41
N HIS A 24 -13.18 1.01 -18.05
CA HIS A 24 -12.41 1.16 -19.28
C HIS A 24 -10.94 1.53 -19.03
N ASP A 25 -10.47 1.38 -17.78
CA ASP A 25 -9.11 1.72 -17.35
C ASP A 25 -8.74 3.20 -17.53
N LYS A 26 -9.74 4.09 -17.60
CA LYS A 26 -9.53 5.54 -17.68
C LYS A 26 -9.49 6.15 -16.29
N VAL A 27 -8.50 7.03 -16.07
CA VAL A 27 -8.40 7.84 -14.85
C VAL A 27 -9.55 8.83 -14.80
N ARG A 28 -10.48 8.64 -13.85
CA ARG A 28 -11.59 9.56 -13.61
C ARG A 28 -11.25 10.61 -12.58
N LYS A 29 -10.43 10.26 -11.61
CA LYS A 29 -9.97 11.17 -10.56
C LYS A 29 -8.58 10.74 -10.11
N ASN A 30 -7.71 11.70 -9.87
CA ASN A 30 -6.42 11.47 -9.24
C ASN A 30 -6.10 12.69 -8.37
N ALA A 31 -6.23 12.56 -7.05
CA ALA A 31 -6.18 13.71 -6.14
C ALA A 31 -5.55 13.37 -4.78
N LYS A 32 -4.89 14.37 -4.19
CA LYS A 32 -4.42 14.33 -2.81
C LYS A 32 -5.62 14.44 -1.86
N LEU A 33 -5.70 13.52 -0.92
CA LEU A 33 -6.71 13.48 0.13
C LEU A 33 -6.04 13.47 1.50
N THR A 34 -6.73 14.02 2.49
CA THR A 34 -6.37 13.82 3.89
C THR A 34 -6.82 12.42 4.32
N PRO A 35 -6.21 11.82 5.35
CA PRO A 35 -6.65 10.52 5.89
C PRO A 35 -8.15 10.47 6.18
N ALA A 36 -8.72 11.52 6.80
CA ALA A 36 -10.16 11.59 7.05
C ALA A 36 -10.98 11.53 5.76
N LYS A 37 -10.58 12.24 4.71
CA LYS A 37 -11.25 12.21 3.40
C LYS A 37 -11.07 10.88 2.69
N THR A 38 -9.94 10.21 2.86
CA THR A 38 -9.71 8.86 2.31
C THR A 38 -10.60 7.84 3.00
N ALA A 39 -10.73 7.89 4.32
CA ALA A 39 -11.65 7.03 5.06
C ALA A 39 -13.11 7.24 4.62
N GLN A 40 -13.53 8.50 4.46
CA GLN A 40 -14.84 8.84 3.90
C GLN A 40 -15.02 8.34 2.47
N LEU A 41 -13.98 8.44 1.63
CA LEU A 41 -14.03 7.92 0.26
C LEU A 41 -14.27 6.42 0.26
N LEU A 42 -13.55 5.65 1.09
CA LEU A 42 -13.74 4.21 1.22
C LEU A 42 -15.18 3.89 1.69
N ALA A 43 -15.65 4.54 2.75
CA ALA A 43 -17.00 4.30 3.29
C ALA A 43 -18.13 4.62 2.29
N ASN A 44 -17.94 5.61 1.41
CA ASN A 44 -18.96 6.07 0.46
C ASN A 44 -18.81 5.44 -0.94
N THR A 45 -17.79 4.62 -1.17
CA THR A 45 -17.60 3.92 -2.45
C THR A 45 -18.21 2.53 -2.35
N ALA A 46 -19.00 2.13 -3.34
CA ALA A 46 -19.51 0.77 -3.41
C ALA A 46 -18.35 -0.25 -3.42
N PRO A 47 -18.55 -1.50 -2.93
CA PRO A 47 -17.52 -2.54 -2.95
C PRO A 47 -16.81 -2.63 -4.31
N THR A 48 -15.49 -2.52 -4.27
CA THR A 48 -14.60 -2.44 -5.44
C THR A 48 -13.19 -2.87 -5.04
N VAL A 49 -12.27 -2.96 -5.99
CA VAL A 49 -10.86 -3.26 -5.73
C VAL A 49 -10.18 -2.01 -5.19
N VAL A 50 -9.57 -2.11 -4.01
CA VAL A 50 -8.70 -1.09 -3.42
C VAL A 50 -7.27 -1.59 -3.46
N ALA A 51 -6.42 -0.92 -4.22
CA ALA A 51 -5.02 -1.30 -4.43
C ALA A 51 -4.07 -0.34 -3.73
N MET A 52 -3.02 -0.88 -3.10
CA MET A 52 -1.97 -0.12 -2.41
C MET A 52 -0.63 -0.80 -2.63
N GLU A 53 0.46 -0.04 -2.63
CA GLU A 53 1.80 -0.64 -2.44
C GLU A 53 1.89 -1.24 -1.03
N ALA A 54 2.44 -2.44 -0.90
CA ALA A 54 2.64 -3.09 0.39
C ALA A 54 3.69 -2.34 1.21
N CYS A 55 3.23 -1.44 2.08
CA CYS A 55 4.04 -0.64 2.98
C CYS A 55 3.52 -0.73 4.43
N SER A 56 4.22 -0.11 5.37
CA SER A 56 3.86 -0.14 6.81
C SER A 56 2.44 0.35 7.11
N MET A 57 1.98 1.38 6.38
CA MET A 57 0.63 1.94 6.54
C MET A 57 -0.45 1.15 5.79
N ALA A 58 -0.07 0.35 4.80
CA ALA A 58 -1.02 -0.33 3.92
C ALA A 58 -1.90 -1.34 4.66
N HIS A 59 -1.41 -1.93 5.75
CA HIS A 59 -2.20 -2.86 6.56
C HIS A 59 -3.36 -2.17 7.29
N TYR A 60 -3.16 -0.97 7.83
CA TYR A 60 -4.24 -0.19 8.45
C TYR A 60 -5.33 0.15 7.42
N TRP A 61 -4.94 0.72 6.29
CA TRP A 61 -5.86 1.08 5.22
C TRP A 61 -6.54 -0.13 4.59
N GLY A 62 -5.80 -1.25 4.47
CA GLY A 62 -6.34 -2.52 4.00
C GLY A 62 -7.45 -3.04 4.91
N ARG A 63 -7.24 -3.05 6.23
CA ARG A 63 -8.28 -3.46 7.19
C ARG A 63 -9.51 -2.55 7.12
N LEU A 64 -9.30 -1.23 7.04
CA LEU A 64 -10.39 -0.26 6.91
C LEU A 64 -11.18 -0.48 5.61
N ALA A 65 -10.51 -0.66 4.49
CA ALA A 65 -11.16 -0.95 3.21
C ALA A 65 -11.94 -2.28 3.26
N GLN A 66 -11.35 -3.34 3.84
CA GLN A 66 -12.04 -4.63 4.04
C GLN A 66 -13.30 -4.50 4.90
N SER A 67 -13.29 -3.65 5.95
CA SER A 67 -14.49 -3.42 6.77
C SER A 67 -15.66 -2.77 6.03
N HIS A 68 -15.39 -2.11 4.89
CA HIS A 68 -16.39 -1.58 3.97
C HIS A 68 -16.71 -2.52 2.80
N GLY A 69 -16.20 -3.76 2.83
CA GLY A 69 -16.49 -4.80 1.84
C GLY A 69 -15.64 -4.72 0.57
N HIS A 70 -14.58 -3.92 0.54
CA HIS A 70 -13.68 -3.84 -0.60
C HIS A 70 -12.78 -5.08 -0.71
N GLU A 71 -12.47 -5.47 -1.95
CA GLU A 71 -11.38 -6.40 -2.23
C GLU A 71 -10.07 -5.63 -2.15
N VAL A 72 -9.18 -5.99 -1.22
CA VAL A 72 -7.89 -5.29 -1.06
C VAL A 72 -6.76 -6.03 -1.74
N ARG A 73 -6.01 -5.30 -2.57
CA ARG A 73 -4.79 -5.79 -3.24
C ARG A 73 -3.58 -5.01 -2.74
N LEU A 74 -2.83 -5.58 -1.80
CA LEU A 74 -1.52 -5.03 -1.43
C LEU A 74 -0.46 -5.56 -2.40
N ILE A 75 0.06 -4.69 -3.25
CA ILE A 75 0.97 -5.05 -4.32
C ILE A 75 2.41 -4.96 -3.81
N PRO A 76 3.24 -6.02 -3.97
CA PRO A 76 4.65 -5.93 -3.62
C PRO A 76 5.35 -4.77 -4.35
N PRO A 77 6.20 -3.97 -3.68
CA PRO A 77 6.81 -2.77 -4.25
C PRO A 77 7.56 -3.00 -5.57
N GLN A 78 8.18 -4.18 -5.73
CA GLN A 78 8.90 -4.55 -6.95
C GLN A 78 8.01 -4.56 -8.20
N TYR A 79 6.72 -4.91 -8.06
CA TYR A 79 5.79 -4.91 -9.18
C TYR A 79 5.27 -3.50 -9.47
N VAL A 80 4.99 -2.70 -8.44
CA VAL A 80 4.58 -1.29 -8.62
C VAL A 80 5.67 -0.50 -9.33
N LYS A 81 6.95 -0.74 -8.97
CA LYS A 81 8.11 -0.07 -9.57
C LYS A 81 8.14 -0.17 -11.10
N ALA A 82 7.71 -1.29 -11.68
CA ALA A 82 7.71 -1.49 -13.13
C ALA A 82 6.73 -0.56 -13.88
N PHE A 83 5.72 -0.01 -13.19
CA PHE A 83 4.71 0.88 -13.75
C PHE A 83 4.95 2.36 -13.43
N ARG A 84 5.94 2.68 -12.58
CA ARG A 84 6.24 4.07 -12.22
C ARG A 84 6.77 4.82 -13.44
N ARG A 85 6.23 6.01 -13.67
CA ARG A 85 6.67 6.91 -14.73
C ARG A 85 8.03 7.53 -14.37
N VAL A 86 8.80 7.93 -15.40
CA VAL A 86 10.15 8.50 -15.24
C VAL A 86 10.16 9.71 -14.31
N HIS A 87 9.16 10.58 -14.42
CA HIS A 87 8.99 11.71 -13.50
C HIS A 87 8.21 11.28 -12.26
N LYS A 88 8.89 11.20 -11.12
CA LYS A 88 8.30 10.82 -9.84
C LYS A 88 7.25 11.85 -9.40
N SER A 89 6.04 11.39 -9.10
CA SER A 89 5.01 12.17 -8.42
C SER A 89 4.01 11.23 -7.76
N ASP A 90 3.42 11.64 -6.64
CA ASP A 90 2.40 10.84 -5.94
C ASP A 90 1.24 10.45 -6.89
N ALA A 91 0.87 11.35 -7.82
CA ALA A 91 -0.17 11.09 -8.82
C ALA A 91 0.22 9.96 -9.79
N HIS A 92 1.48 9.92 -10.23
CA HIS A 92 2.00 8.83 -11.07
C HIS A 92 2.17 7.53 -10.27
N ASP A 93 2.57 7.61 -9.01
CA ASP A 93 2.73 6.46 -8.13
C ASP A 93 1.36 5.80 -7.85
N ALA A 94 0.33 6.59 -7.56
CA ALA A 94 -1.05 6.09 -7.41
C ALA A 94 -1.60 5.45 -8.70
N LEU A 95 -1.28 6.02 -9.87
CA LEU A 95 -1.65 5.42 -11.16
C LEU A 95 -0.90 4.10 -11.41
N ALA A 96 0.40 4.04 -11.09
CA ALA A 96 1.21 2.83 -11.20
C ALA A 96 0.65 1.69 -10.34
N ILE A 97 0.16 2.01 -9.13
CA ILE A 97 -0.54 1.06 -8.25
C ILE A 97 -1.80 0.52 -8.94
N CYS A 98 -2.63 1.39 -9.54
CA CYS A 98 -3.80 0.96 -10.31
C CYS A 98 -3.43 0.04 -11.48
N GLU A 99 -2.44 0.42 -12.29
CA GLU A 99 -2.00 -0.34 -13.46
C GLU A 99 -1.44 -1.72 -13.07
N ALA A 100 -0.68 -1.77 -11.98
CA ALA A 100 -0.16 -3.02 -11.42
C ALA A 100 -1.30 -3.90 -10.92
N ALA A 101 -2.32 -3.33 -10.25
CA ALA A 101 -3.46 -4.09 -9.71
C ALA A 101 -4.25 -4.85 -10.78
N LEU A 102 -4.20 -4.37 -12.03
CA LEU A 102 -4.89 -4.97 -13.17
C LEU A 102 -4.12 -6.14 -13.80
N ARG A 103 -2.83 -6.33 -13.47
CA ARG A 103 -2.03 -7.38 -14.08
C ARG A 103 -2.37 -8.75 -13.51
N PRO A 104 -2.69 -9.75 -14.35
CA PRO A 104 -2.89 -11.11 -13.88
C PRO A 104 -1.58 -11.69 -13.34
N GLY A 105 -1.68 -12.61 -12.39
CA GLY A 105 -0.52 -13.36 -11.86
C GLY A 105 0.32 -12.64 -10.80
N ILE A 106 -0.01 -11.40 -10.43
CA ILE A 106 0.64 -10.75 -9.28
C ILE A 106 0.05 -11.32 -7.99
N HIS A 107 0.90 -12.00 -7.21
CA HIS A 107 0.56 -12.43 -5.86
C HIS A 107 0.55 -11.23 -4.90
N THR A 108 -0.62 -10.93 -4.35
CA THR A 108 -0.80 -9.84 -3.39
C THR A 108 -0.34 -10.25 -2.00
N VAL A 109 0.21 -9.29 -1.24
CA VAL A 109 0.50 -9.47 0.18
C VAL A 109 -0.82 -9.51 0.96
N PRO A 110 -1.05 -10.50 1.83
CA PRO A 110 -2.27 -10.52 2.65
C PRO A 110 -2.28 -9.32 3.61
N VAL A 111 -3.48 -8.76 3.83
CA VAL A 111 -3.69 -7.76 4.88
C VAL A 111 -3.53 -8.46 6.23
N LYS A 112 -2.55 -8.02 7.01
CA LYS A 112 -2.30 -8.58 8.35
C LYS A 112 -3.32 -8.03 9.35
N SER A 113 -3.72 -8.87 10.30
CA SER A 113 -4.36 -8.40 11.54
C SER A 113 -3.41 -7.51 12.34
N ILE A 114 -3.91 -6.87 13.39
CA ILE A 114 -3.08 -6.06 14.28
C ILE A 114 -2.05 -6.95 14.98
N GLU A 115 -2.49 -8.10 15.49
CA GLU A 115 -1.67 -9.07 16.22
C GLU A 115 -0.56 -9.65 15.32
N GLN A 116 -0.89 -9.96 14.06
CA GLN A 116 0.09 -10.41 13.07
C GLN A 116 1.10 -9.32 12.72
N GLN A 117 0.67 -8.06 12.67
CA GLN A 117 1.54 -6.92 12.42
C GLN A 117 2.48 -6.66 13.60
N ASP A 118 1.99 -6.80 14.83
CA ASP A 118 2.77 -6.67 16.06
C ASP A 118 3.83 -7.77 16.18
N LEU A 119 3.45 -9.02 15.91
CA LEU A 119 4.39 -10.15 15.90
C LEU A 119 5.49 -9.95 14.85
N ALA A 120 5.13 -9.52 13.64
CA ALA A 120 6.10 -9.23 12.59
C ALA A 120 7.08 -8.10 12.99
N MET A 121 6.58 -7.09 13.69
CA MET A 121 7.42 -6.01 14.23
C MET A 121 8.42 -6.54 15.28
N LEU A 122 7.98 -7.39 16.22
CA LEU A 122 8.86 -7.99 17.23
C LEU A 122 9.99 -8.80 16.60
N VAL A 123 9.66 -9.61 15.59
CA VAL A 123 10.68 -10.39 14.84
C VAL A 123 11.67 -9.46 14.16
N SER A 124 11.18 -8.41 13.49
CA SER A 124 12.05 -7.43 12.82
C SER A 124 12.99 -6.70 13.79
N VAL A 125 12.50 -6.35 14.99
CA VAL A 125 13.33 -5.71 16.03
C VAL A 125 14.40 -6.66 16.55
N ARG A 126 14.02 -7.92 16.83
CA ARG A 126 14.97 -8.95 17.25
C ARG A 126 16.09 -9.13 16.23
N ASP A 127 15.76 -9.23 14.94
CA ASP A 127 16.75 -9.42 13.88
C ASP A 127 17.72 -8.24 13.79
N ALA A 128 17.20 -7.00 13.91
CA ALA A 128 18.04 -5.80 13.97
C ALA A 128 19.01 -5.82 15.16
N LEU A 129 18.54 -6.22 16.36
CA LEU A 129 19.38 -6.34 17.55
C LEU A 129 20.44 -7.44 17.41
N ILE A 130 20.13 -8.55 16.74
CA ILE A 130 21.11 -9.62 16.46
C ILE A 130 22.24 -9.09 15.57
N VAL A 131 21.89 -8.33 14.53
CA VAL A 131 22.88 -7.70 13.64
C VAL A 131 23.74 -6.71 14.42
N GLU A 132 23.14 -5.81 15.21
CA GLU A 132 23.87 -4.81 15.99
C GLU A 132 24.82 -5.45 17.02
N ARG A 133 24.34 -6.45 17.77
CA ARG A 133 25.16 -7.21 18.71
C ARG A 133 26.36 -7.84 18.02
N SER A 134 26.15 -8.46 16.85
CA SER A 134 27.21 -9.14 16.12
C SER A 134 28.24 -8.14 15.57
N ALA A 135 27.79 -7.00 15.06
CA ALA A 135 28.67 -5.91 14.61
C ALA A 135 29.53 -5.36 15.75
N LYS A 136 28.93 -5.09 16.92
CA LYS A 136 29.67 -4.63 18.12
C LYS A 136 30.68 -5.66 18.61
N SER A 137 30.32 -6.95 18.61
CA SER A 137 31.26 -8.01 19.00
C SER A 137 32.47 -8.08 18.07
N ASN A 138 32.27 -7.94 16.76
CA ASN A 138 33.36 -7.90 15.79
C ASN A 138 34.24 -6.66 15.96
N GLN A 139 33.64 -5.51 16.26
CA GLN A 139 34.38 -4.28 16.53
C GLN A 139 35.29 -4.42 17.76
N ILE A 140 34.79 -4.99 18.86
CA ILE A 140 35.57 -5.22 20.08
C ILE A 140 36.75 -6.16 19.81
N ARG A 141 36.57 -7.20 18.99
CA ARG A 141 37.64 -8.15 18.65
C ARG A 141 38.72 -7.57 17.73
N GLY A 142 38.41 -6.48 17.03
CA GLY A 142 39.33 -5.80 16.11
C GLY A 142 40.15 -4.68 16.75
N ILE A 143 39.94 -4.41 18.04
CA ILE A 143 40.75 -3.51 18.88
C ILE A 143 41.78 -4.36 19.62
#